data_AF-A0A849S860-F1
#
_entry.id   AF-A0A849S860-F1
#
_cell.length_a   1.000
_cell.length_b   1.000
_cell.length_c   1.000
_cell.angle_alpha   90.00
_cell.angle_beta   90.00
_cell.angle_gamma   90.00
#
_symmetry.space_group_name_H-M   'P 1'
#
loop_
_entity.id
_entity.type
_entity.pdbx_description
1 polymer ?
#
loop_
_entity_poly.entity_id
_entity_poly.type
_entity_poly.pdbx_seq_one_letter_code
_entity_poly.pdbx_strand_id
1 'polypeptide(L)'
;TVHSPTMGDALDKWDIKVTKDEDVKKFYRAAPAGIVTTIAFSQSMLYPTLDDDRAEGCIRDLAHAYSLDGGLAVLYGNIALDGCIVKTAGVDDSILKFTGRARIFESQDASVEAILADQIVAGDVVVIRYEGPRGGPGMQEMLYPTSYLKSKDLGKACALLTDGRFSGGTSGLSIGHASPEAAEGGAIGLVEEGDTIEIDIPNRTIHLAISDEEMSHRRAKMEAKGKDAWKPINRVRAVSPALRAYAAMSTSAARGAVRDVSQIEK
;
A
#
# COMPACT_ATOMS: atom_id res chain seq x y z
N THR A 1 7.80 -9.88 33.23
CA THR A 1 7.22 -9.03 34.30
C THR A 1 5.89 -8.52 33.81
N VAL A 2 4.83 -8.60 34.60
CA VAL A 2 3.52 -8.05 34.23
C VAL A 2 3.55 -6.54 34.55
N HIS A 3 3.25 -5.69 33.57
CA HIS A 3 3.35 -4.23 33.69
C HIS A 3 2.33 -3.64 34.67
N SER A 4 1.09 -4.15 34.67
CA SER A 4 -0.03 -3.73 35.51
C SER A 4 -0.98 -4.92 35.78
N PRO A 5 -1.75 -4.92 36.88
CA PRO A 5 -2.69 -6.01 37.17
C PRO A 5 -3.81 -6.13 36.13
N THR A 6 -4.33 -5.01 35.64
CA THR A 6 -5.33 -4.94 34.56
C THR A 6 -4.99 -3.87 33.51
N MET A 7 -5.69 -3.90 32.37
CA MET A 7 -5.64 -2.82 31.38
C MET A 7 -6.24 -1.51 31.94
N GLY A 8 -7.27 -1.60 32.78
CA GLY A 8 -7.85 -0.43 33.45
C GLY A 8 -6.84 0.29 34.34
N ASP A 9 -6.12 -0.47 35.17
CA ASP A 9 -5.07 0.09 36.03
C ASP A 9 -3.94 0.75 35.21
N ALA A 10 -3.62 0.20 34.03
CA ALA A 10 -2.66 0.81 33.12
C ALA A 10 -3.17 2.15 32.58
N LEU A 11 -4.43 2.21 32.14
CA LEU A 11 -5.05 3.42 31.61
C LEU A 11 -5.17 4.49 32.70
N ASP A 12 -5.64 4.15 33.90
CA ASP A 12 -5.76 5.11 35.01
C ASP A 12 -4.41 5.73 35.38
N LYS A 13 -3.33 4.95 35.29
CA LYS A 13 -1.98 5.43 35.57
C LYS A 13 -1.39 6.27 34.43
N TRP A 14 -1.50 5.81 33.18
CA TRP A 14 -0.73 6.34 32.05
C TRP A 14 -1.53 7.24 31.10
N ASP A 15 -2.85 7.26 31.16
CA ASP A 15 -3.66 8.21 30.38
C ASP A 15 -3.45 9.63 30.94
N ILE A 16 -2.89 10.49 30.11
CA ILE A 16 -2.59 11.89 30.41
C ILE A 16 -3.83 12.70 30.82
N LYS A 17 -5.04 12.26 30.47
CA LYS A 17 -6.31 12.92 30.83
C LYS A 17 -6.85 12.49 32.19
N VAL A 18 -6.49 11.29 32.65
CA VAL A 18 -7.04 10.68 33.87
C VAL A 18 -6.04 10.75 35.02
N THR A 19 -4.76 10.56 34.71
CA THR A 19 -3.71 10.44 35.69
C THR A 19 -3.54 11.71 36.53
N LYS A 20 -3.39 11.51 37.85
CA LYS A 20 -3.03 12.56 38.81
C LYS A 20 -1.54 12.53 39.17
N ASP A 21 -0.80 11.60 38.59
CA ASP A 21 0.63 11.43 38.83
C ASP A 21 1.42 12.47 38.03
N GLU A 22 2.03 13.42 38.73
CA GLU A 22 2.80 14.50 38.13
C GLU A 22 4.08 14.01 37.44
N ASP A 23 4.65 12.88 37.88
CA ASP A 23 5.81 12.28 37.22
C ASP A 23 5.42 11.69 35.86
N VAL A 24 4.23 11.09 35.76
CA VAL A 24 3.66 10.63 34.48
C VAL A 24 3.36 11.80 33.55
N LYS A 25 2.75 12.88 34.06
CA LYS A 25 2.52 14.09 33.26
C LYS A 25 3.82 14.71 32.77
N LYS A 26 4.85 14.77 33.62
CA LYS A 26 6.19 15.25 33.24
C LYS A 26 6.82 14.35 32.17
N PHE A 27 6.67 13.03 32.30
CA PHE A 27 7.17 12.06 31.32
C PHE A 27 6.61 12.31 29.92
N TYR A 28 5.29 12.48 29.79
CA TYR A 28 4.65 12.73 28.49
C TYR A 28 4.85 14.14 27.93
N ARG A 29 5.39 15.08 28.73
CA ARG A 29 5.79 16.41 28.25
C ARG A 29 7.17 16.44 27.59
N ALA A 30 7.90 15.32 27.50
CA ALA A 30 9.21 15.27 26.87
C ALA A 30 9.20 15.93 25.48
N ALA A 31 10.14 16.86 25.26
CA ALA A 31 10.26 17.64 24.02
C ALA A 31 11.67 17.53 23.43
N PRO A 32 11.81 17.56 22.10
CA PRO A 32 13.12 17.69 21.49
C PRO A 32 13.74 19.05 21.87
N ALA A 33 15.02 19.08 22.22
CA ALA A 33 15.65 20.35 22.59
C ALA A 33 15.99 21.25 21.41
N GLY A 34 15.95 20.73 20.18
CA GLY A 34 16.27 21.50 18.97
C GLY A 34 17.74 21.93 18.86
N ILE A 35 18.63 21.36 19.69
CA ILE A 35 20.07 21.63 19.69
C ILE A 35 20.86 20.37 19.33
N VAL A 36 21.99 20.56 18.65
CA VAL A 36 22.92 19.48 18.35
C VAL A 36 23.63 19.05 19.64
N THR A 37 23.68 17.76 19.91
CA THR A 37 24.43 17.18 21.02
C THR A 37 25.10 15.88 20.60
N THR A 38 26.29 15.61 21.14
CA THR A 38 27.03 14.35 20.98
C THR A 38 27.04 13.51 22.26
N ILE A 39 26.44 14.02 23.35
CA ILE A 39 26.38 13.35 24.64
C ILE A 39 24.98 12.77 24.82
N ALA A 40 24.88 11.45 24.94
CA ALA A 40 23.61 10.76 25.15
C ALA A 40 22.91 11.25 26.43
N PHE A 41 21.58 11.37 26.39
CA PHE A 41 20.73 11.79 27.53
C PHE A 41 21.07 13.16 28.15
N SER A 42 21.73 14.05 27.40
CA SER A 42 22.14 15.38 27.87
C SER A 42 21.05 16.46 27.82
N GLN A 43 19.82 16.10 27.48
CA GLN A 43 18.71 17.03 27.26
C GLN A 43 17.53 16.70 28.17
N SER A 44 16.86 17.73 28.69
CA SER A 44 15.72 17.61 29.60
C SER A 44 14.57 18.58 29.25
N MET A 45 14.42 18.89 27.95
CA MET A 45 13.40 19.82 27.47
C MET A 45 12.00 19.24 27.57
N LEU A 46 11.04 20.10 27.94
CA LEU A 46 9.63 19.75 28.10
C LEU A 46 8.75 20.74 27.35
N TYR A 47 7.68 20.27 26.72
CA TYR A 47 6.61 21.11 26.22
C TYR A 47 5.91 21.82 27.40
N PRO A 48 5.32 23.02 27.23
CA PRO A 48 4.64 23.73 28.31
C PRO A 48 3.41 23.00 28.86
N THR A 49 2.68 22.29 28.00
CA THR A 49 1.44 21.56 28.32
C THR A 49 1.46 20.18 27.66
N LEU A 50 0.55 19.31 28.09
CA LEU A 50 0.24 18.05 27.41
C LEU A 50 -0.73 18.29 26.26
N ASP A 51 -0.81 17.34 25.33
CA ASP A 51 -1.84 17.31 24.29
C ASP A 51 -3.07 16.51 24.76
N ASP A 52 -3.88 17.16 25.59
CA ASP A 52 -5.12 16.62 26.17
C ASP A 52 -6.40 17.09 25.44
N ASP A 53 -6.24 17.92 24.41
CA ASP A 53 -7.30 18.34 23.49
C ASP A 53 -7.70 17.17 22.59
N ARG A 54 -8.92 16.67 22.77
CA ARG A 54 -9.48 15.56 21.98
C ARG A 54 -10.32 16.03 20.80
N ALA A 55 -10.50 17.33 20.62
CA ALA A 55 -11.15 17.88 19.44
C ALA A 55 -10.12 18.25 18.37
N GLU A 56 -9.11 19.05 18.72
CA GLU A 56 -8.15 19.59 17.76
C GLU A 56 -6.71 19.11 17.95
N GLY A 57 -6.43 18.34 19.00
CA GLY A 57 -5.11 17.75 19.27
C GLY A 57 -4.70 16.63 18.30
N CYS A 58 -3.53 16.03 18.58
CA CYS A 58 -2.95 14.96 17.77
C CYS A 58 -3.78 13.68 17.83
N ILE A 59 -4.29 13.34 19.02
CA ILE A 59 -5.20 12.21 19.24
C ILE A 59 -6.60 12.78 19.48
N ARG A 60 -7.54 12.49 18.59
CA ARG A 60 -8.93 12.98 18.65
C ARG A 60 -9.87 11.92 19.22
N ASP A 61 -10.97 12.37 19.83
CA ASP A 61 -12.07 11.48 20.22
C ASP A 61 -12.92 11.07 19.00
N LEU A 62 -13.89 10.19 19.24
CA LEU A 62 -14.76 9.67 18.18
C LEU A 62 -15.61 10.76 17.52
N ALA A 63 -16.05 11.79 18.26
CA ALA A 63 -16.90 12.85 17.73
C ALA A 63 -16.14 13.79 16.79
N HIS A 64 -14.82 13.88 16.96
CA HIS A 64 -13.93 14.73 16.16
C HIS A 64 -12.96 13.92 15.27
N ALA A 65 -13.23 12.62 15.09
CA ALA A 65 -12.43 11.76 14.23
C ALA A 65 -12.45 12.28 12.77
N TYR A 66 -11.31 12.26 12.10
CA TYR A 66 -11.21 12.65 10.68
C TYR A 66 -12.13 11.81 9.78
N SER A 67 -12.32 10.54 10.13
CA SER A 67 -13.23 9.61 9.47
C SER A 67 -13.69 8.58 10.50
N LEU A 68 -14.96 8.18 10.42
CA LEU A 68 -15.52 7.07 11.21
C LEU A 68 -15.17 5.71 10.60
N ASP A 69 -14.79 5.68 9.32
CA ASP A 69 -14.23 4.51 8.65
C ASP A 69 -12.70 4.49 8.80
N GLY A 70 -12.12 3.29 8.88
CA GLY A 70 -10.68 3.12 9.02
C GLY A 70 -9.92 3.67 7.82
N GLY A 71 -8.68 4.11 8.04
CA GLY A 71 -7.82 4.68 6.99
C GLY A 71 -7.28 3.68 5.96
N LEU A 72 -7.70 2.42 6.02
CA LEU A 72 -7.34 1.33 5.12
C LEU A 72 -8.61 0.59 4.69
N ALA A 73 -8.72 0.28 3.40
CA ALA A 73 -9.79 -0.53 2.86
C ALA A 73 -9.23 -1.68 2.03
N VAL A 74 -9.96 -2.80 2.06
CA VAL A 74 -9.74 -3.93 1.15
C VAL A 74 -10.77 -3.82 0.03
N LEU A 75 -10.32 -3.83 -1.23
CA LEU A 75 -11.20 -3.88 -2.40
C LEU A 75 -11.13 -5.28 -3.01
N TYR A 76 -12.26 -5.74 -3.56
CA TYR A 76 -12.38 -7.03 -4.24
C TYR A 76 -12.97 -6.87 -5.64
N GLY A 77 -12.65 -7.81 -6.53
CA GLY A 77 -13.33 -7.96 -7.81
C GLY A 77 -12.52 -8.77 -8.79
N ASN A 78 -12.94 -8.80 -10.06
CA ASN A 78 -12.37 -9.73 -11.05
C ASN A 78 -10.86 -9.55 -11.27
N ILE A 79 -10.31 -8.35 -11.08
CA ILE A 79 -8.88 -8.07 -11.21
C ILE A 79 -8.07 -8.47 -9.96
N ALA A 80 -8.70 -8.54 -8.79
CA ALA A 80 -8.09 -8.84 -7.49
C ALA A 80 -9.03 -9.72 -6.64
N LEU A 81 -9.11 -11.00 -6.99
CA LEU A 81 -10.04 -11.96 -6.38
C LEU A 81 -9.79 -12.18 -4.89
N ASP A 82 -8.52 -12.19 -4.48
CA ASP A 82 -8.11 -12.34 -3.07
C ASP A 82 -7.99 -10.98 -2.36
N GLY A 83 -8.31 -9.91 -3.07
CA GLY A 83 -8.32 -8.54 -2.58
C GLY A 83 -7.08 -7.71 -2.95
N CYS A 84 -7.20 -6.41 -2.75
CA CYS A 84 -6.13 -5.42 -2.81
C CYS A 84 -6.36 -4.33 -1.76
N ILE A 85 -5.32 -3.56 -1.44
CA ILE A 85 -5.33 -2.60 -0.33
C ILE A 85 -5.22 -1.16 -0.84
N VAL A 86 -6.07 -0.28 -0.31
CA VAL A 86 -5.97 1.18 -0.50
C VAL A 86 -5.96 1.88 0.85
N LYS A 87 -5.11 2.90 0.99
CA LYS A 87 -5.09 3.79 2.17
C LYS A 87 -6.07 4.94 1.98
N THR A 88 -7.33 4.71 2.35
CA THR A 88 -8.43 5.67 2.19
C THR A 88 -8.17 7.02 2.86
N ALA A 89 -7.46 7.05 3.99
CA ALA A 89 -7.07 8.30 4.67
C ALA A 89 -6.16 9.21 3.84
N GLY A 90 -5.53 8.69 2.77
CA GLY A 90 -4.71 9.45 1.84
C GLY A 90 -5.41 9.76 0.51
N VAL A 91 -6.67 9.36 0.32
CA VAL A 91 -7.43 9.56 -0.92
C VAL A 91 -8.31 10.80 -0.77
N ASP A 92 -8.39 11.61 -1.83
CA ASP A 92 -9.28 12.76 -1.85
C ASP A 92 -10.72 12.33 -2.12
N ASP A 93 -11.69 12.96 -1.44
CA ASP A 93 -13.12 12.61 -1.53
C ASP A 93 -13.65 12.64 -2.97
N SER A 94 -13.09 13.48 -3.84
CA SER A 94 -13.49 13.60 -5.25
C SER A 94 -13.18 12.35 -6.10
N ILE A 95 -12.33 11.45 -5.62
CA ILE A 95 -11.86 10.26 -6.34
C ILE A 95 -12.03 8.97 -5.55
N LEU A 96 -12.96 8.94 -4.59
CA LEU A 96 -13.37 7.70 -3.93
C LEU A 96 -14.03 6.70 -4.90
N LYS A 97 -14.55 7.21 -6.02
CA LYS A 97 -14.92 6.44 -7.20
C LYS A 97 -14.10 6.94 -8.39
N PHE A 98 -13.45 6.03 -9.09
CA PHE A 98 -12.58 6.38 -10.20
C PHE A 98 -12.70 5.34 -11.31
N THR A 99 -12.91 5.81 -12.53
CA THR A 99 -12.88 4.97 -13.73
C THR A 99 -11.83 5.53 -14.66
N GLY A 100 -10.90 4.69 -15.10
CA GLY A 100 -9.80 5.16 -15.91
C GLY A 100 -9.21 4.10 -16.84
N ARG A 101 -8.36 4.59 -17.74
CA ARG A 101 -7.73 3.81 -18.80
C ARG A 101 -6.42 3.21 -18.33
N ALA A 102 -6.23 1.90 -18.47
CA ALA A 102 -5.04 1.20 -18.06
C ALA A 102 -3.81 1.59 -18.88
N ARG A 103 -2.70 1.89 -18.18
CA ARG A 103 -1.35 2.09 -18.71
C ARG A 103 -0.41 1.09 -18.06
N ILE A 104 0.22 0.21 -18.85
CA ILE A 104 0.88 -0.99 -18.30
C ILE A 104 2.38 -0.83 -18.19
N PHE A 105 2.90 -1.19 -17.02
CA PHE A 105 4.32 -1.23 -16.72
C PHE A 105 4.68 -2.53 -15.99
N GLU A 106 5.87 -3.05 -16.26
CA GLU A 106 6.37 -4.30 -15.65
C GLU A 106 7.51 -4.04 -14.65
N SER A 107 7.76 -2.76 -14.34
CA SER A 107 8.66 -2.33 -13.27
C SER A 107 8.28 -0.93 -12.78
N GLN A 108 8.68 -0.65 -11.52
CA GLN A 108 8.65 0.72 -10.98
C GLN A 108 9.38 1.70 -11.92
N ASP A 109 10.59 1.36 -12.36
CA ASP A 109 11.43 2.27 -13.16
C ASP A 109 10.75 2.68 -14.47
N ALA A 110 10.13 1.73 -15.19
CA ALA A 110 9.42 2.02 -16.44
C ALA A 110 8.21 2.94 -16.21
N SER A 111 7.47 2.74 -15.10
CA SER A 111 6.36 3.62 -14.76
C SER A 111 6.82 5.04 -14.42
N VAL A 112 7.95 5.16 -13.71
CA VAL A 112 8.58 6.45 -13.37
C VAL A 112 9.00 7.19 -14.65
N GLU A 113 9.69 6.50 -15.55
CA GLU A 113 10.11 7.07 -16.83
C GLU A 113 8.92 7.62 -17.63
N ALA A 114 7.83 6.85 -17.72
CA ALA A 114 6.63 7.28 -18.44
C ALA A 114 5.92 8.48 -17.77
N ILE A 115 5.84 8.51 -16.44
CA ILE A 115 5.27 9.65 -15.70
C ILE A 115 6.10 10.91 -15.94
N LEU A 116 7.43 10.80 -15.85
CA LEU A 116 8.32 11.96 -16.02
C LEU A 116 8.35 12.46 -17.46
N ALA A 117 8.19 11.56 -18.43
CA ALA A 117 8.13 11.86 -19.86
C ALA A 117 6.74 12.33 -20.35
N ASP A 118 5.82 12.68 -19.44
CA ASP A 118 4.47 13.18 -19.76
C ASP A 118 3.65 12.21 -20.61
N GLN A 119 3.92 10.91 -20.49
CA GLN A 119 3.17 9.87 -21.18
C GLN A 119 1.91 9.47 -20.41
N ILE A 120 1.80 9.82 -19.13
CA ILE A 120 0.61 9.59 -18.30
C ILE A 120 -0.22 10.87 -18.25
N VAL A 121 -1.53 10.73 -18.45
CA VAL A 121 -2.47 11.86 -18.46
C VAL A 121 -3.61 11.63 -17.47
N ALA A 122 -4.33 12.71 -17.13
CA ALA A 122 -5.53 12.63 -16.30
C ALA A 122 -6.52 11.59 -16.84
N GLY A 123 -7.06 10.76 -15.94
CA GLY A 123 -7.94 9.63 -16.27
C GLY A 123 -7.20 8.30 -16.49
N ASP A 124 -5.86 8.28 -16.46
CA ASP A 124 -5.11 7.02 -16.57
C ASP A 124 -5.06 6.26 -15.22
N VAL A 125 -5.09 4.92 -15.31
CA VAL A 125 -4.75 3.98 -14.23
C VAL A 125 -3.39 3.37 -14.56
N VAL A 126 -2.36 3.76 -13.83
CA VAL A 126 -1.00 3.24 -14.01
C VAL A 126 -0.91 1.88 -13.32
N VAL A 127 -0.89 0.81 -14.12
CA VAL A 127 -0.82 -0.58 -13.66
C VAL A 127 0.63 -1.05 -13.68
N ILE A 128 1.19 -1.32 -12.51
CA ILE A 128 2.56 -1.81 -12.35
C ILE A 128 2.48 -3.27 -11.87
N ARG A 129 2.79 -4.21 -12.75
CA ARG A 129 2.67 -5.65 -12.49
C ARG A 129 4.02 -6.35 -12.41
N TYR A 130 4.02 -7.58 -11.90
CA TYR A 130 5.21 -8.38 -11.62
C TYR A 130 6.11 -7.75 -10.55
N GLU A 131 5.54 -6.98 -9.63
CA GLU A 131 6.23 -6.40 -8.49
C GLU A 131 5.81 -7.04 -7.16
N GLY A 132 4.98 -8.09 -7.20
CA GLY A 132 4.54 -8.86 -6.04
C GLY A 132 5.62 -9.76 -5.41
N PRO A 133 5.25 -10.56 -4.39
CA PRO A 133 6.19 -11.41 -3.66
C PRO A 133 7.03 -12.33 -4.55
N ARG A 134 6.43 -13.01 -5.52
CA ARG A 134 7.13 -13.88 -6.48
C ARG A 134 7.61 -13.12 -7.71
N GLY A 135 6.77 -12.21 -8.22
CA GLY A 135 7.01 -11.48 -9.45
C GLY A 135 8.19 -10.53 -9.35
N GLY A 136 8.34 -9.82 -8.24
CA GLY A 136 9.43 -8.88 -8.01
C GLY A 136 10.80 -9.53 -8.22
N PRO A 137 11.21 -10.54 -7.43
CA PRO A 137 10.61 -11.01 -6.16
C PRO A 137 10.89 -10.08 -4.98
N GLY A 138 10.15 -10.29 -3.88
CA GLY A 138 10.35 -9.60 -2.60
C GLY A 138 9.36 -8.48 -2.32
N MET A 139 8.38 -8.26 -3.20
CA MET A 139 7.34 -7.23 -3.04
C MET A 139 7.94 -5.86 -2.72
N GLN A 140 8.70 -5.27 -3.66
CA GLN A 140 9.45 -4.04 -3.38
C GLN A 140 8.52 -2.86 -3.04
N GLU A 141 9.01 -1.95 -2.20
CA GLU A 141 8.29 -0.70 -1.93
C GLU A 141 8.40 0.24 -3.11
N MET A 142 7.27 0.81 -3.52
CA MET A 142 7.23 1.85 -4.54
C MET A 142 6.80 3.17 -3.90
N LEU A 143 7.70 4.15 -3.92
CA LEU A 143 7.43 5.53 -3.48
C LEU A 143 7.51 6.52 -4.65
N TYR A 144 8.30 6.18 -5.67
CA TYR A 144 8.60 7.12 -6.75
C TYR A 144 7.41 7.36 -7.69
N PRO A 145 6.66 6.34 -8.16
CA PRO A 145 5.51 6.57 -9.03
C PRO A 145 4.47 7.51 -8.40
N THR A 146 4.19 7.31 -7.11
CA THR A 146 3.22 8.11 -6.35
C THR A 146 3.71 9.54 -6.19
N SER A 147 5.00 9.73 -5.87
CA SER A 147 5.60 11.04 -5.68
C SER A 147 5.64 11.84 -6.98
N TYR A 148 5.96 11.18 -8.10
CA TYR A 148 6.06 11.86 -9.39
C TYR A 148 4.70 12.20 -9.99
N LEU A 149 3.68 11.33 -9.85
CA LEU A 149 2.30 11.71 -10.22
C LEU A 149 1.84 12.95 -9.46
N LYS A 150 2.11 13.02 -8.16
CA LYS A 150 1.80 14.21 -7.37
C LYS A 150 2.56 15.45 -7.86
N SER A 151 3.84 15.30 -8.22
CA SER A 151 4.66 16.42 -8.73
C SER A 151 4.21 16.93 -10.11
N LYS A 152 3.50 16.10 -10.88
CA LYS A 152 2.91 16.44 -12.18
C LYS A 152 1.45 16.91 -12.06
N ASP A 153 0.97 17.19 -10.84
CA ASP A 153 -0.43 17.54 -10.53
C ASP A 153 -1.47 16.47 -10.92
N LEU A 154 -1.04 15.22 -11.09
CA LEU A 154 -1.88 14.08 -11.45
C LEU A 154 -2.34 13.27 -10.23
N GLY A 155 -1.91 13.62 -9.01
CA GLY A 155 -2.22 12.85 -7.80
C GLY A 155 -3.71 12.73 -7.43
N LYS A 156 -4.55 13.63 -7.97
CA LYS A 156 -6.02 13.57 -7.87
C LYS A 156 -6.73 13.20 -9.18
N ALA A 157 -5.98 12.93 -10.24
CA ALA A 157 -6.51 12.73 -11.59
C ALA A 157 -6.16 11.34 -12.16
N CYS A 158 -5.22 10.62 -11.56
CA CYS A 158 -4.81 9.27 -11.95
C CYS A 158 -4.89 8.33 -10.74
N ALA A 159 -4.97 7.03 -11.04
CA ALA A 159 -4.80 5.98 -10.06
C ALA A 159 -3.52 5.17 -10.30
N LEU A 160 -3.02 4.52 -9.26
CA LEU A 160 -1.97 3.51 -9.33
C LEU A 160 -2.51 2.17 -8.87
N LEU A 161 -2.23 1.10 -9.60
CA LEU A 161 -2.58 -0.27 -9.24
C LEU A 161 -1.34 -1.18 -9.36
N THR A 162 -1.09 -2.00 -8.35
CA THR A 162 0.04 -2.93 -8.38
C THR A 162 -0.18 -4.19 -7.55
N ASP A 163 0.46 -5.28 -7.97
CA ASP A 163 0.65 -6.49 -7.17
C ASP A 163 1.82 -6.37 -6.15
N GLY A 164 2.63 -5.32 -6.26
CA GLY A 164 3.64 -4.91 -5.27
C GLY A 164 3.05 -4.12 -4.09
N ARG A 165 3.88 -3.31 -3.42
CA ARG A 165 3.44 -2.49 -2.27
C ARG A 165 3.87 -1.03 -2.39
N PHE A 166 3.12 -0.15 -1.73
CA PHE A 166 3.43 1.28 -1.64
C PHE A 166 4.04 1.65 -0.30
N SER A 167 4.74 2.78 -0.26
CA SER A 167 5.29 3.35 0.97
C SER A 167 4.20 3.83 1.93
N GLY A 168 4.47 3.80 3.24
CA GLY A 168 3.58 4.37 4.25
C GLY A 168 3.29 5.87 4.03
N GLY A 169 4.24 6.60 3.44
CA GLY A 169 4.10 8.02 3.07
C GLY A 169 3.24 8.29 1.82
N THR A 170 2.78 7.25 1.13
CA THR A 170 1.98 7.37 -0.10
C THR A 170 0.63 8.06 0.16
N SER A 171 0.18 8.88 -0.79
CA SER A 171 -1.15 9.51 -0.81
C SER A 171 -1.70 9.47 -2.24
N GLY A 172 -2.96 9.85 -2.43
CA GLY A 172 -3.69 9.67 -3.68
C GLY A 172 -4.25 8.25 -3.82
N LEU A 173 -4.88 7.97 -4.96
CA LEU A 173 -5.51 6.69 -5.24
C LEU A 173 -4.48 5.63 -5.65
N SER A 174 -3.78 5.10 -4.65
CA SER A 174 -2.72 4.09 -4.82
C SER A 174 -3.14 2.76 -4.20
N ILE A 175 -3.31 1.74 -5.04
CA ILE A 175 -3.87 0.44 -4.70
C ILE A 175 -2.78 -0.63 -4.85
N GLY A 176 -2.34 -1.18 -3.72
CA GLY A 176 -1.29 -2.20 -3.69
C GLY A 176 -1.82 -3.59 -3.39
N HIS A 177 -0.92 -4.57 -3.38
CA HIS A 177 -1.19 -5.93 -2.93
C HIS A 177 -2.27 -6.65 -3.76
N ALA A 178 -2.47 -6.26 -5.03
CA ALA A 178 -3.42 -6.93 -5.90
C ALA A 178 -3.11 -8.43 -5.95
N SER A 179 -4.07 -9.22 -5.44
CA SER A 179 -3.92 -10.65 -5.22
C SER A 179 -5.02 -11.44 -5.93
N PRO A 180 -4.70 -12.56 -6.61
CA PRO A 180 -3.35 -13.09 -6.85
C PRO A 180 -2.47 -12.14 -7.67
N GLU A 181 -1.15 -12.19 -7.47
CA GLU A 181 -0.22 -11.36 -8.24
C GLU A 181 -0.09 -11.84 -9.69
N ALA A 182 0.48 -11.01 -10.58
CA ALA A 182 0.64 -11.40 -11.98
C ALA A 182 1.49 -12.66 -12.16
N ALA A 183 2.54 -12.84 -11.36
CA ALA A 183 3.41 -14.02 -11.43
C ALA A 183 2.75 -15.31 -10.93
N GLU A 184 1.64 -15.22 -10.20
CA GLU A 184 0.82 -16.35 -9.73
C GLU A 184 -0.38 -16.64 -10.65
N GLY A 185 -0.53 -15.92 -11.76
CA GLY A 185 -1.69 -16.10 -12.65
C GLY A 185 -2.86 -15.16 -12.36
N GLY A 186 -2.65 -14.13 -11.56
CA GLY A 186 -3.64 -13.12 -11.23
C GLY A 186 -4.14 -12.33 -12.44
N ALA A 187 -5.38 -11.86 -12.36
CA ALA A 187 -6.02 -11.12 -13.44
C ALA A 187 -5.36 -9.75 -13.72
N ILE A 188 -4.65 -9.15 -12.75
CA ILE A 188 -3.77 -8.00 -13.02
C ILE A 188 -2.72 -8.28 -14.11
N GLY A 189 -2.29 -9.53 -14.27
CA GLY A 189 -1.40 -9.96 -15.35
C GLY A 189 -2.08 -10.04 -16.74
N LEU A 190 -3.41 -9.97 -16.80
CA LEU A 190 -4.22 -10.07 -18.02
C LEU A 190 -4.75 -8.72 -18.52
N VAL A 191 -4.50 -7.64 -17.77
CA VAL A 191 -4.79 -6.28 -18.22
C VAL A 191 -4.00 -6.01 -19.51
N GLU A 192 -4.66 -5.40 -20.48
CA GLU A 192 -4.08 -4.91 -21.73
C GLU A 192 -4.18 -3.37 -21.81
N GLU A 193 -3.30 -2.76 -22.60
CA GLU A 193 -3.19 -1.32 -22.70
C GLU A 193 -4.51 -0.72 -23.19
N GLY A 194 -5.03 0.28 -22.48
CA GLY A 194 -6.29 0.93 -22.86
C GLY A 194 -7.55 0.34 -22.22
N ASP A 195 -7.47 -0.79 -21.50
CA ASP A 195 -8.62 -1.34 -20.79
C ASP A 195 -9.19 -0.34 -19.78
N THR A 196 -10.48 -0.45 -19.50
CA THR A 196 -11.13 0.36 -18.46
C THR A 196 -11.07 -0.37 -17.11
N ILE A 197 -10.59 0.32 -16.08
CA ILE A 197 -10.60 -0.15 -14.69
C ILE A 197 -11.50 0.78 -13.88
N GLU A 198 -12.44 0.18 -13.15
CA GLU A 198 -13.40 0.84 -12.28
C GLU A 198 -13.03 0.55 -10.82
N ILE A 199 -12.94 1.60 -10.01
CA ILE A 199 -12.59 1.56 -8.59
C ILE A 199 -13.72 2.23 -7.82
N ASP A 200 -14.28 1.54 -6.83
CA ASP A 200 -15.32 2.07 -5.94
C ASP A 200 -14.96 1.74 -4.49
N ILE A 201 -14.29 2.69 -3.82
CA ILE A 201 -13.87 2.55 -2.42
C ILE A 201 -15.07 2.42 -1.47
N PRO A 202 -16.15 3.23 -1.61
CA PRO A 202 -17.35 3.07 -0.79
C PRO A 202 -17.97 1.68 -0.86
N ASN A 203 -17.99 1.07 -2.06
CA ASN A 203 -18.55 -0.27 -2.26
C ASN A 203 -17.52 -1.40 -2.11
N ARG A 204 -16.26 -1.08 -1.81
CA ARG A 204 -15.15 -2.04 -1.68
C ARG A 204 -14.90 -2.87 -2.94
N THR A 205 -15.07 -2.27 -4.12
CA THR A 205 -14.90 -2.99 -5.40
C THR A 205 -13.79 -2.42 -6.29
N ILE A 206 -13.19 -3.32 -7.07
CA ILE A 206 -12.30 -2.99 -8.19
C ILE A 206 -12.57 -3.93 -9.36
N HIS A 207 -12.82 -3.40 -10.54
CA HIS A 207 -13.29 -4.16 -11.69
C HIS A 207 -12.52 -3.80 -12.96
N LEU A 208 -12.05 -4.82 -13.68
CA LEU A 208 -11.59 -4.70 -15.05
C LEU A 208 -12.80 -4.88 -15.97
N ALA A 209 -13.20 -3.83 -16.68
CA ALA A 209 -14.41 -3.77 -17.48
C ALA A 209 -14.26 -4.48 -18.84
N ILE A 210 -14.09 -5.80 -18.77
CA ILE A 210 -14.09 -6.74 -19.90
C ILE A 210 -15.06 -7.88 -19.58
N SER A 211 -15.54 -8.57 -20.62
CA SER A 211 -16.42 -9.73 -20.41
C SER A 211 -15.65 -10.94 -19.89
N ASP A 212 -16.36 -11.88 -19.28
CA ASP A 212 -15.78 -13.14 -18.78
C ASP A 212 -15.19 -13.98 -19.93
N GLU A 213 -15.77 -13.89 -21.13
CA GLU A 213 -15.24 -14.55 -22.34
C GLU A 213 -13.89 -13.96 -22.73
N GLU A 214 -13.75 -12.63 -22.72
CA GLU A 214 -12.48 -11.96 -23.03
C GLU A 214 -11.43 -12.26 -21.95
N MET A 215 -11.82 -12.25 -20.67
CA MET A 215 -10.93 -12.62 -19.58
C MET A 215 -10.42 -14.06 -19.72
N SER A 216 -11.31 -14.99 -20.07
CA SER A 216 -10.98 -16.39 -20.34
C SER A 216 -10.08 -16.54 -21.57
N HIS A 217 -10.36 -15.79 -22.64
CA HIS A 217 -9.55 -15.78 -23.85
C HIS A 217 -8.11 -15.32 -23.57
N ARG A 218 -7.95 -14.19 -22.86
CA ARG A 218 -6.63 -13.67 -22.47
C ARG A 218 -5.87 -14.62 -21.56
N ARG A 219 -6.57 -15.27 -20.62
CA ARG A 219 -5.97 -16.31 -19.76
C ARG A 219 -5.43 -17.47 -20.59
N ALA A 220 -6.24 -18.03 -21.50
CA ALA A 220 -5.80 -19.12 -22.37
C ALA A 220 -4.60 -18.71 -23.24
N LYS A 221 -4.61 -17.50 -23.79
CA LYS A 221 -3.48 -16.93 -24.55
C LYS A 221 -2.22 -16.74 -23.70
N MET A 222 -2.36 -16.36 -22.44
CA MET A 222 -1.24 -16.24 -21.50
C MET A 222 -0.66 -17.62 -21.17
N GLU A 223 -1.50 -18.60 -20.86
CA GLU A 223 -1.09 -19.97 -20.55
C GLU A 223 -0.44 -20.67 -21.75
N ALA A 224 -0.90 -20.39 -22.98
CA ALA A 224 -0.31 -20.89 -24.21
C ALA A 224 1.16 -20.46 -24.44
N LYS A 225 1.65 -19.44 -23.71
CA LYS A 225 3.08 -19.08 -23.71
C LYS A 225 3.97 -20.08 -22.97
N GLY A 226 3.37 -21.07 -22.29
CA GLY A 226 4.09 -22.17 -21.63
C GLY A 226 5.09 -21.66 -20.60
N LYS A 227 6.37 -21.97 -20.78
CA LYS A 227 7.45 -21.56 -19.85
C LYS A 227 7.61 -20.05 -19.73
N ASP A 228 7.13 -19.28 -20.70
CA ASP A 228 7.24 -17.82 -20.75
C ASP A 228 5.94 -17.13 -20.27
N ALA A 229 4.93 -17.91 -19.85
CA ALA A 229 3.72 -17.40 -19.22
C ALA A 229 4.02 -16.74 -17.86
N TRP A 230 3.23 -15.72 -17.50
CA TRP A 230 3.27 -15.05 -16.20
C TRP A 230 4.66 -14.49 -15.81
N LYS A 231 5.41 -14.09 -16.82
CA LYS A 231 6.72 -13.45 -16.70
C LYS A 231 6.71 -12.08 -17.40
N PRO A 232 7.47 -11.11 -16.89
CA PRO A 232 7.68 -9.86 -17.61
C PRO A 232 8.39 -10.13 -18.93
N ILE A 233 8.05 -9.38 -19.97
CA ILE A 233 8.55 -9.55 -21.34
C ILE A 233 9.88 -8.81 -21.51
N ASN A 234 9.94 -7.55 -21.07
CA ASN A 234 11.06 -6.65 -21.37
C ASN A 234 11.92 -6.29 -20.15
N ARG A 235 11.66 -6.88 -18.98
CA ARG A 235 12.36 -6.52 -17.74
C ARG A 235 13.72 -7.20 -17.64
N VAL A 236 14.79 -6.41 -17.73
CA VAL A 236 16.17 -6.88 -17.51
C VAL A 236 16.57 -6.64 -16.05
N ARG A 237 16.38 -7.65 -15.20
CA ARG A 237 16.78 -7.60 -13.77
C ARG A 237 17.55 -8.84 -13.38
N ALA A 238 18.71 -8.67 -12.76
CA ALA A 238 19.44 -9.76 -12.14
C ALA A 238 18.74 -10.22 -10.86
N VAL A 239 18.21 -11.45 -10.83
CA VAL A 239 17.57 -12.03 -9.65
C VAL A 239 18.54 -12.99 -8.96
N SER A 240 18.96 -12.64 -7.74
CA SER A 240 19.91 -13.44 -6.96
C SER A 240 19.34 -14.81 -6.56
N PRO A 241 20.18 -15.81 -6.24
CA PRO A 241 19.71 -17.10 -5.73
C PRO A 241 18.79 -16.98 -4.50
N ALA A 242 19.08 -16.04 -3.60
CA ALA A 242 18.26 -15.79 -2.42
C ALA A 242 16.85 -15.27 -2.77
N LEU A 243 16.74 -14.37 -3.76
CA LEU A 243 15.44 -13.88 -4.24
C LEU A 243 14.66 -14.97 -4.99
N ARG A 244 15.35 -15.83 -5.75
CA ARG A 244 14.70 -16.99 -6.39
C ARG A 244 14.17 -17.97 -5.35
N ALA A 245 14.94 -18.25 -4.30
CA ALA A 245 14.50 -19.10 -3.18
C ALA A 245 13.30 -18.47 -2.44
N TYR A 246 13.33 -17.15 -2.21
CA TYR A 246 12.18 -16.43 -1.67
C TYR A 246 10.93 -16.60 -2.55
N ALA A 247 11.03 -16.36 -3.86
CA ALA A 247 9.90 -16.48 -4.79
C ALA A 247 9.29 -17.89 -4.81
N ALA A 248 10.13 -18.92 -4.69
CA ALA A 248 9.67 -20.32 -4.67
C ALA A 248 8.84 -20.65 -3.42
N MET A 249 9.16 -20.03 -2.29
CA MET A 249 8.52 -20.32 -1.00
C MET A 249 7.51 -19.26 -0.56
N SER A 250 7.48 -18.07 -1.17
CA SER A 250 6.57 -17.01 -0.73
C SER A 250 5.12 -17.36 -1.04
N THR A 251 4.23 -17.00 -0.12
CA THR A 251 2.78 -17.04 -0.33
C THR A 251 2.28 -15.71 -0.92
N SER A 252 1.03 -15.68 -1.37
CA SER A 252 0.37 -14.44 -1.80
C SER A 252 0.42 -13.34 -0.73
N ALA A 253 0.43 -12.09 -1.16
CA ALA A 253 0.32 -10.93 -0.28
C ALA A 253 -0.96 -10.96 0.58
N ALA A 254 -2.05 -11.54 0.08
CA ALA A 254 -3.28 -11.76 0.82
C ALA A 254 -3.10 -12.67 2.06
N ARG A 255 -2.00 -13.45 2.13
CA ARG A 255 -1.63 -14.29 3.27
C ARG A 255 -0.40 -13.75 4.02
N GLY A 256 -0.05 -12.49 3.79
CA GLY A 256 1.08 -11.83 4.44
C GLY A 256 2.45 -12.15 3.84
N ALA A 257 2.51 -12.74 2.64
CA ALA A 257 3.76 -13.07 1.95
C ALA A 257 4.75 -13.90 2.78
N VAL A 258 4.23 -14.72 3.71
CA VAL A 258 5.02 -15.63 4.54
C VAL A 258 5.68 -16.70 3.68
N ARG A 259 6.77 -17.29 4.18
CA ARG A 259 7.42 -18.43 3.52
C ARG A 259 6.71 -19.72 3.92
N ASP A 260 6.19 -20.42 2.92
CA ASP A 260 5.68 -21.77 3.01
C ASP A 260 6.68 -22.73 2.34
N VAL A 261 7.40 -23.46 3.18
CA VAL A 261 8.43 -24.43 2.76
C VAL A 261 7.81 -25.69 2.13
N SER A 262 6.55 -26.01 2.44
CA SER A 262 5.88 -27.18 1.89
C SER A 262 5.72 -27.12 0.37
N GLN A 263 5.79 -25.91 -0.22
CA GLN A 263 5.76 -25.69 -1.68
C GLN A 263 7.00 -26.24 -2.41
N ILE A 264 8.10 -26.48 -1.68
CA ILE A 264 9.36 -27.00 -2.25
C ILE A 264 9.77 -28.35 -1.65
N GLU A 265 9.10 -28.80 -0.59
CA GLU A 265 9.25 -30.13 -0.03
C GLU A 265 8.51 -31.13 -0.92
N LYS A 266 9.21 -32.19 -1.35
CA LYS A 266 8.68 -33.31 -2.15
C LYS A 266 8.81 -34.60 -1.38
#